data_AF-X1LZC0-F1
#
_entry.id   AF-X1LZC0-F1
#
_cell.length_a   1.000
_cell.length_b   1.000
_cell.length_c   1.000
_cell.angle_alpha   90.00
_cell.angle_beta   90.00
_cell.angle_gamma   90.00
#
_symmetry.space_group_name_H-M   'P 1'
#
loop_
_entity.id
_entity.type
_entity.pdbx_description
1 polymer ?
#
loop_
_entity_poly.entity_id
_entity_poly.type
_entity_poly.pdbx_seq_one_letter_code
_entity_poly.pdbx_strand_id
1 'polypeptide(L)' 'AYIKESRGAPVGNAINAGVGVGIFKDYHIIKDWLKVTDEIKPNPERHKFYNKIYQIYRKLYPALKKHYKELAEVTGYT' A
#
# COMPACT_ATOMS: atom_id res chain seq x y z
N ALA A 1 0.91 -11.07 -3.37
CA ALA A 1 0.69 -11.99 -2.23
C ALA A 1 -0.27 -11.34 -1.26
N TYR A 2 -1.41 -11.97 -1.00
CA TYR A 2 -2.36 -11.59 0.05
C TYR A 2 -2.07 -12.45 1.28
N ILE A 3 -2.19 -11.84 2.46
CA ILE A 3 -1.99 -12.50 3.76
C ILE A 3 -3.27 -12.29 4.56
N LYS A 4 -4.18 -13.26 4.48
CA LYS A 4 -5.52 -13.16 5.07
C LYS A 4 -5.52 -12.90 6.59
N GLU A 5 -4.52 -13.41 7.31
CA GLU A 5 -4.44 -13.34 8.78
C GLU A 5 -3.44 -12.30 9.28
N SER A 6 -3.00 -11.36 8.43
CA SER A 6 -2.05 -10.35 8.85
C SER A 6 -2.66 -9.43 9.92
N ARG A 7 -2.09 -9.45 11.14
CA ARG A 7 -2.42 -8.50 12.21
C ARG A 7 -1.71 -7.14 12.04
N GLY A 8 -1.08 -6.90 10.89
CA GLY A 8 -0.50 -5.61 10.50
C GLY A 8 0.72 -5.19 11.33
N ALA A 9 0.86 -3.87 11.54
CA ALA A 9 2.02 -3.25 12.15
C ALA A 9 2.44 -3.82 13.53
N PRO A 10 1.52 -4.17 14.46
CA PRO A 10 1.89 -4.76 15.75
C PRO A 10 2.78 -6.00 15.67
N VAL A 11 2.58 -6.86 14.66
CA VAL A 11 3.41 -8.06 14.46
C VAL A 11 4.84 -7.66 14.07
N GLY A 12 4.97 -6.66 13.20
CA GLY A 12 6.27 -6.09 12.85
C GLY A 12 6.99 -5.50 14.06
N ASN A 13 6.27 -4.78 14.93
CA ASN A 13 6.83 -4.22 16.16
C ASN A 13 7.36 -5.32 17.11
N ALA A 14 6.59 -6.39 17.28
CA ALA A 14 7.00 -7.52 18.13
C ALA A 14 8.26 -8.22 17.60
N ILE A 15 8.34 -8.44 16.28
CA ILE A 15 9.54 -9.00 15.64
C ILE A 15 10.72 -8.06 15.82
N ASN A 16 10.53 -6.75 15.60
CA ASN A 16 11.61 -5.77 15.76
C ASN A 16 12.16 -5.73 17.19
N ALA A 17 11.28 -5.72 18.19
CA ALA A 17 11.68 -5.82 19.59
C ALA A 17 12.42 -7.14 19.86
N GLY A 18 11.87 -8.27 19.41
CA GLY A 18 12.47 -9.59 19.61
C GLY A 18 13.84 -9.77 18.96
N VAL A 19 14.08 -9.18 17.79
CA VAL A 19 15.43 -9.12 17.18
C VAL A 19 16.35 -8.22 18.03
N GLY A 20 15.88 -7.04 18.44
CA GLY A 20 16.67 -6.10 19.24
C GLY A 20 17.11 -6.65 20.60
N VAL A 21 16.30 -7.50 21.23
CA VAL A 21 16.65 -8.16 22.50
C VAL A 21 17.27 -9.56 22.32
N GLY A 22 17.52 -9.99 21.08
CA GLY A 22 18.17 -11.27 20.78
C GLY A 22 17.29 -12.52 20.94
N ILE A 23 15.97 -12.36 21.16
CA ILE A 23 15.01 -13.48 21.17
C ILE A 23 14.88 -14.10 19.78
N PHE A 24 14.91 -13.28 18.73
CA PHE A 24 14.90 -13.73 17.34
C PHE A 24 16.27 -13.52 16.70
N LYS A 25 16.75 -14.54 15.98
CA LYS A 25 18.02 -14.48 15.25
C LYS A 25 18.06 -13.31 14.26
N ASP A 26 17.00 -13.17 13.47
CA ASP A 26 16.82 -12.12 12.48
C ASP A 26 15.33 -12.03 12.06
N TYR A 27 15.03 -11.12 11.13
CA TYR A 27 13.67 -10.85 10.67
C TYR A 27 13.01 -11.99 9.88
N HIS A 28 13.72 -13.07 9.51
CA HIS A 28 13.16 -14.21 8.78
C HIS A 28 12.07 -14.95 9.56
N ILE A 29 11.99 -14.78 10.87
CA ILE A 29 10.90 -15.31 11.71
C ILE A 29 9.50 -14.94 11.18
N ILE A 30 9.38 -13.83 10.42
CA ILE A 30 8.14 -13.43 9.75
C ILE A 30 7.61 -14.51 8.79
N LYS A 31 8.48 -15.30 8.15
CA LYS A 31 8.10 -16.37 7.22
C LYS A 31 7.47 -17.57 7.93
N ASP A 32 7.76 -17.72 9.23
CA ASP A 32 7.14 -18.73 10.07
C ASP A 32 5.77 -18.25 10.56
N TRP A 33 5.66 -16.96 10.90
CA TRP A 33 4.45 -16.36 11.47
C TRP A 33 3.38 -16.00 10.44
N LEU A 34 3.77 -15.56 9.25
CA LEU A 34 2.84 -15.21 8.17
C LEU A 34 3.02 -16.18 7.00
N LYS A 35 1.94 -16.88 6.68
CA LYS A 35 1.84 -17.66 5.45
C LYS A 35 1.13 -16.83 4.39
N VAL A 36 1.76 -16.73 3.22
CA VAL A 36 1.10 -16.16 2.04
C VAL A 36 -0.06 -17.08 1.69
N THR A 37 -1.28 -16.55 1.73
CA THR A 37 -2.48 -17.36 1.48
C THR A 37 -2.82 -17.40 0.01
N ASP A 38 -2.62 -16.28 -0.71
CA ASP A 38 -2.96 -16.18 -2.12
C ASP A 38 -1.95 -15.33 -2.90
N GLU A 39 -1.69 -15.72 -4.15
CA GLU A 39 -0.88 -14.94 -5.07
C GLU A 39 -1.77 -14.37 -6.19
N ILE A 40 -1.94 -13.05 -6.20
CA ILE A 40 -2.62 -12.34 -7.29
C ILE A 40 -1.57 -11.94 -8.32
N LYS A 41 -1.64 -12.54 -9.51
CA LYS A 41 -0.74 -12.23 -10.64
C LYS A 41 -1.37 -11.16 -11.53
N PRO A 42 -0.61 -10.14 -11.98
CA PRO A 42 -1.12 -9.16 -12.94
C PRO A 42 -1.52 -9.83 -14.25
N ASN A 43 -2.68 -9.44 -14.80
CA ASN A 43 -3.02 -9.76 -16.18
C ASN A 43 -2.33 -8.73 -17.10
N PRO A 44 -1.44 -9.14 -18.02
CA PRO A 44 -0.65 -8.21 -18.85
C PRO A 44 -1.50 -7.26 -19.70
N GLU A 45 -2.59 -7.76 -20.28
CA GLU A 45 -3.49 -6.95 -21.11
C GLU A 45 -4.24 -5.91 -20.28
N ARG A 46 -4.75 -6.31 -19.11
CA ARG A 46 -5.38 -5.37 -18.17
C ARG A 46 -4.39 -4.35 -17.64
N HIS A 47 -3.15 -4.76 -17.37
CA HIS A 47 -2.09 -3.84 -16.94
C HIS A 47 -1.81 -2.78 -18.01
N LYS A 48 -1.68 -3.17 -19.28
CA LYS A 48 -1.51 -2.23 -20.40
C LYS A 48 -2.70 -1.28 -20.54
N PHE A 49 -3.92 -1.79 -20.39
CA PHE A 49 -5.15 -0.99 -20.42
C PHE A 49 -5.20 0.03 -19.27
N TYR A 50 -5.00 -0.40 -18.03
CA TYR A 50 -5.01 0.49 -16.87
C TYR A 50 -3.87 1.51 -16.90
N ASN A 51 -2.71 1.18 -17.50
CA ASN A 51 -1.65 2.16 -17.67
C ASN A 51 -2.07 3.33 -18.57
N LYS A 52 -2.87 3.09 -19.63
CA LYS A 52 -3.42 4.18 -20.45
C LYS A 52 -4.32 5.10 -19.61
N ILE A 53 -5.17 4.52 -18.78
CA ILE A 53 -6.04 5.26 -17.85
C ILE A 53 -5.21 6.03 -16.82
N TYR A 54 -4.16 5.41 -16.27
CA TYR A 54 -3.26 6.05 -15.31
C TYR A 54 -2.57 7.28 -15.90
N GLN A 55 -2.15 7.24 -17.17
CA GLN A 55 -1.59 8.42 -17.84
C GLN A 55 -2.60 9.57 -17.97
N ILE A 56 -3.88 9.27 -18.16
CA ILE A 56 -4.94 10.29 -18.16
C ILE A 56 -5.10 10.88 -16.76
N TYR A 57 -5.22 10.03 -15.73
CA TYR A 57 -5.29 10.47 -14.33
C TYR A 57 -4.12 11.39 -13.95
N ARG A 58 -2.90 11.05 -14.37
CA ARG A 58 -1.68 11.84 -14.11
C ARG A 58 -1.72 13.24 -14.71
N LYS A 59 -2.50 13.46 -15.78
CA LYS A 59 -2.75 14.79 -16.35
C LYS A 59 -3.93 15.49 -15.65
N LEU A 60 -4.99 14.76 -15.35
CA LEU A 60 -6.20 15.30 -14.72
C LEU A 60 -5.93 15.85 -13.32
N TYR A 61 -5.21 15.10 -12.47
CA TYR A 61 -4.97 15.52 -11.09
C TYR A 61 -4.34 16.91 -10.98
N PRO A 62 -3.18 17.23 -11.60
CA PRO A 62 -2.60 18.56 -11.49
C PRO A 62 -3.48 19.64 -12.15
N ALA A 63 -4.18 19.32 -13.25
CA ALA A 63 -5.08 20.27 -13.89
C ALA A 63 -6.27 20.67 -13.00
N LEU A 64 -6.78 19.74 -12.20
CA LEU A 64 -7.92 19.97 -11.31
C LEU A 64 -7.51 20.45 -9.91
N LYS A 65 -6.28 20.17 -9.46
CA LYS A 65 -5.82 20.46 -8.09
C LYS A 65 -6.05 21.92 -7.67
N LYS A 66 -5.71 22.87 -8.54
CA LYS A 66 -5.89 24.31 -8.25
C LYS A 66 -7.37 24.67 -8.13
N HIS A 67 -8.19 24.22 -9.08
CA HIS A 67 -9.63 24.49 -9.09
C HIS A 67 -10.34 23.89 -7.89
N TYR A 68 -9.96 22.69 -7.45
CA TYR A 68 -10.52 22.11 -6.21
C TYR A 68 -10.10 22.89 -4.95
N LYS A 69 -8.89 23.47 -4.94
CA LYS A 69 -8.48 24.37 -3.85
C LYS A 69 -9.33 25.64 -3.82
N GLU A 70 -9.51 26.29 -4.97
CA GLU A 70 -10.36 27.48 -5.10
C GLU A 70 -11.81 27.17 -4.70
N LEU A 71 -12.32 26.00 -5.12
CA LEU A 71 -13.65 25.54 -4.74
C LEU A 71 -13.77 25.34 -3.22
N ALA A 72 -12.79 24.69 -2.58
CA ALA A 72 -12.75 24.49 -1.14
C ALA A 72 -12.75 25.83 -0.37
N GLU A 73 -12.00 26.82 -0.84
CA GLU A 73 -11.95 28.17 -0.26
C GLU A 73 -13.32 28.87 -0.32
N VAL A 74 -14.04 28.77 -1.45
CA VAL A 74 -15.38 29.39 -1.61
C VAL A 74 -16.47 28.63 -0.85
N THR A 75 -16.34 27.31 -0.75
CA THR A 75 -17.37 26.44 -0.12
C THR A 75 -17.16 26.21 1.37
N GLY A 76 -16.00 26.58 1.92
CA GLY A 76 -15.66 26.38 3.33
C GLY A 76 -15.21 24.95 3.69
N TYR A 77 -14.92 24.09 2.70
CA TYR A 77 -14.40 22.73 2.89
C TYR A 77 -12.86 22.71 2.90
N THR A 78 -12.24 23.46 3.80
CA THR A 78 -10.77 23.54 3.95
C THR A 78 -10.16 22.30 4.58
#